data_AF-A0A9D9ICM2-F1
#
_entry.id   AF-A0A9D9ICM2-F1
#
_cell.length_a   1.000
_cell.length_b   1.000
_cell.length_c   1.000
_cell.angle_alpha   90.00
_cell.angle_beta   90.00
_cell.angle_gamma   90.00
#
_symmetry.space_group_name_H-M   'P 1'
#
loop_
_entity.id
_entity.type
_entity.pdbx_description
1 polymer ?
#
loop_
_entity_poly.entity_id
_entity_poly.type
_entity_poly.pdbx_seq_one_letter_code
_entity_poly.pdbx_strand_id
1 'polypeptide(L)' 'MPVSGKELIRELRKAGYEVKRITGSHYVMDNGKITVVVPNHSSDLPMGTEMAIRKRTGVCR' A
#
# COMPACT_ATOMS: atom_id res chain seq x y z
N MET A 1 0.35 15.48 5.12
CA MET A 1 1.12 15.52 3.86
C MET A 1 0.65 14.33 3.03
N PRO A 2 0.25 14.50 1.76
CA PRO A 2 -0.14 13.37 0.92
C PRO A 2 1.05 12.42 0.83
N VAL A 3 0.85 11.19 1.28
CA VAL A 3 1.94 10.22 1.31
C VAL A 3 1.94 9.55 -0.06
N SER A 4 3.02 9.72 -0.83
CA SER A 4 3.12 9.07 -2.14
C SER A 4 3.06 7.55 -1.98
N GLY A 5 2.52 6.84 -2.97
CA GLY A 5 2.36 5.38 -2.91
C GLY A 5 3.63 4.61 -2.63
N LYS A 6 4.77 5.17 -3.03
CA LYS A 6 6.10 4.68 -2.70
C LYS A 6 6.36 4.59 -1.18
N GLU A 7 5.90 5.58 -0.41
CA GLU A 7 6.07 5.59 1.04
C GLU A 7 5.19 4.52 1.69
N LEU A 8 3.93 4.38 1.25
CA LEU A 8 3.01 3.35 1.74
C LEU A 8 3.57 1.95 1.44
N ILE A 9 4.12 1.73 0.25
CA ILE A 9 4.80 0.47 -0.10
C ILE A 9 6.00 0.22 0.83
N ARG A 10 6.77 1.25 1.19
CA ARG A 10 7.88 1.12 2.15
C ARG A 10 7.39 0.74 3.54
N GLU A 11 6.33 1.37 4.04
CA GLU A 11 5.72 1.04 5.34
C GLU A 11 5.19 -0.39 5.35
N LEU A 12 4.45 -0.79 4.30
CA LEU A 12 3.93 -2.15 4.15
C LEU A 12 5.06 -3.18 4.09
N ARG A 13 6.15 -2.89 3.38
CA ARG A 13 7.31 -3.78 3.33
C ARG A 13 7.98 -3.93 4.70
N LYS A 14 8.03 -2.87 5.51
CA LYS A 14 8.49 -2.94 6.91
C LYS A 14 7.55 -3.74 7.80
N ALA A 15 6.25 -3.71 7.52
CA ALA A 15 5.24 -4.50 8.22
C ALA A 15 5.21 -5.98 7.79
N GLY A 16 6.13 -6.43 6.91
CA GLY A 16 6.23 -7.81 6.46
C GLY A 16 5.34 -8.16 5.27
N TYR A 17 4.85 -7.15 4.53
CA TYR A 17 4.17 -7.38 3.25
C TYR A 17 5.18 -7.53 2.12
N GLU A 18 4.99 -8.54 1.29
CA GLU A 18 5.79 -8.81 0.11
C GLU A 18 5.01 -8.48 -1.17
N VAL A 19 5.70 -7.97 -2.19
CA VAL A 19 5.06 -7.70 -3.49
C VAL A 19 4.90 -9.03 -4.22
N LYS A 20 3.66 -9.52 -4.36
CA LYS A 20 3.35 -10.75 -5.11
C LYS A 20 3.22 -10.49 -6.60
N ARG A 21 2.60 -9.38 -6.96
CA ARG A 21 2.30 -9.05 -8.36
C ARG A 21 2.26 -7.55 -8.57
N ILE A 22 2.68 -7.12 -9.74
CA ILE A 22 2.56 -5.73 -10.18
C ILE A 22 1.76 -5.75 -11.48
N THR A 23 0.65 -5.02 -11.51
CA THR A 23 -0.19 -4.88 -12.70
C THR A 23 -0.21 -3.41 -13.09
N GLY A 24 0.69 -3.04 -14.02
CA GLY A 24 0.92 -1.64 -14.40
C GLY A 24 1.36 -0.82 -13.19
N SER A 25 0.53 0.13 -12.79
CA SER A 25 0.75 1.00 -11.64
C SER A 25 0.19 0.46 -10.32
N HIS A 26 -0.45 -0.72 -10.29
CA HIS A 26 -1.00 -1.32 -9.08
C HIS A 26 -0.06 -2.40 -8.51
N TYR A 27 0.36 -2.23 -7.27
CA TYR A 27 1.19 -3.18 -6.54
C TYR A 27 0.31 -4.06 -5.66
N VAL A 28 0.29 -5.37 -5.92
CA VAL A 28 -0.36 -6.35 -5.07
C VAL A 28 0.65 -6.81 -4.03
N MET A 29 0.43 -6.43 -2.78
CA MET A 29 1.24 -6.81 -1.63
C MET A 29 0.49 -7.81 -0.77
N ASP A 30 1.20 -8.79 -0.23
CA ASP A 30 0.64 -9.88 0.56
C ASP A 30 1.59 -10.22 1.70
N ASN A 31 1.04 -10.45 2.90
CA ASN A 31 1.82 -10.89 4.06
C ASN A 31 1.46 -12.33 4.50
N GLY A 32 0.87 -13.12 3.59
CA GLY A 32 0.34 -14.46 3.86
C GLY A 32 -0.99 -14.51 4.62
N LYS A 33 -1.45 -13.38 5.19
CA LYS A 33 -2.74 -13.28 5.89
C LYS A 33 -3.71 -12.33 5.19
N ILE A 34 -3.19 -11.23 4.65
CA ILE A 34 -3.95 -10.15 4.05
C ILE A 34 -3.26 -9.74 2.75
N THR A 35 -4.01 -9.79 1.66
CA THR A 35 -3.59 -9.23 0.37
C THR A 35 -4.16 -7.81 0.22
N VAL A 36 -3.31 -6.85 -0.13
CA VAL A 36 -3.69 -5.46 -0.38
C VAL A 36 -3.17 -5.01 -1.74
N VAL A 37 -3.96 -4.17 -2.41
CA VAL A 37 -3.57 -3.56 -3.68
C VAL A 37 -3.28 -2.09 -3.43
N VAL A 38 -2.06 -1.67 -3.75
CA VAL A 38 -1.58 -0.30 -3.62
C VAL A 38 -1.49 0.34 -5.00
N PRO A 39 -2.38 1.29 -5.34
CA PRO A 39 -2.27 2.05 -6.58
C PRO A 39 -1.12 3.04 -6.48
N ASN A 40 -0.25 3.06 -7.48
CA ASN A 40 0.92 3.92 -7.60
C ASN A 40 0.91 4.68 -8.95
N HIS A 41 -0.28 5.00 -9.49
CA HIS A 41 -0.43 5.60 -10.82
C HIS A 41 -0.33 7.12 -10.85
N SER A 42 -0.50 7.77 -9.69
CA SER A 42 -0.48 9.22 -9.55
C SER A 42 0.56 9.63 -8.53
N SER A 43 1.14 10.82 -8.74
CA SER A 43 2.02 11.50 -7.78
C SER A 43 1.40 11.60 -6.38
N ASP A 44 0.07 11.66 -6.30
CA ASP A 44 -0.71 11.74 -5.07
C ASP A 44 -1.69 10.57 -4.97
N LEU A 45 -1.62 9.80 -3.88
CA LEU A 45 -2.72 8.91 -3.53
C LEU A 45 -3.84 9.72 -2.88
N PRO A 46 -5.10 9.46 -3.24
CA PRO A 46 -6.22 9.99 -2.49
C PRO A 46 -6.15 9.47 -1.04
N MET A 47 -6.23 10.39 -0.08
CA MET A 47 -6.10 10.12 1.35
C MET A 47 -7.07 9.02 1.84
N GLY A 48 -8.25 8.92 1.22
CA GLY A 48 -9.22 7.86 1.52
C GLY A 48 -8.72 6.45 1.15
N THR A 49 -8.04 6.30 0.02
CA THR A 49 -7.46 5.01 -0.38
C THR A 49 -6.29 4.64 0.51
N GLU A 50 -5.44 5.60 0.86
CA GLU A 50 -4.35 5.39 1.81
C GLU A 50 -4.88 4.94 3.17
N MET A 51 -5.86 5.66 3.74
CA MET A 51 -6.48 5.29 5.01
C MET A 51 -7.17 3.92 4.96
N ALA A 52 -7.84 3.59 3.87
CA ALA A 52 -8.47 2.28 3.71
C ALA A 52 -7.43 1.14 3.70
N ILE A 53 -6.28 1.35 3.03
CA ILE A 53 -5.18 0.38 3.03
C ILE A 53 -4.57 0.27 4.42
N ARG A 54 -4.24 1.39 5.07
CA ARG A 54 -3.72 1.42 6.45
C ARG A 54 -4.64 0.71 7.44
N LYS A 55 -5.94 0.94 7.36
CA LYS A 55 -6.95 0.27 8.21
C LYS A 55 -6.98 -1.24 7.97
N ARG A 56 -6.83 -1.68 6.72
CA ARG A 56 -6.76 -3.11 6.37
C ARG A 56 -5.46 -3.76 6.81
N THR A 57 -4.35 -3.03 6.78
CA THR A 57 -3.02 -3.57 7.11
C THR A 57 -2.66 -3.41 8.58
N GLY A 58 -3.49 -2.71 9.36
CA GLY A 58 -3.22 -2.41 10.77
C GLY A 58 -2.07 -1.42 10.96
N VAL A 59 -1.63 -0.74 9.89
CA VAL A 59 -0.55 0.26 9.94
C VAL A 59 -1.17 1.59 10.37
N CYS A 60 -1.44 1.74 11.65
CA CYS A 60 -1.78 3.03 12.26
C CYS A 60 -0.49 3.83 12.47
N ARG A 61 -0.45 5.06 11.97
CA ARG A 61 0.50 6.08 12.40
C ARG A 61 -0.21 7.02 13.36
#